data_AF-M1E846-F1
#
_entry.id   AF-M1E846-F1
#
_cell.length_a   1.000
_cell.length_b   1.000
_cell.length_c   1.000
_cell.angle_alpha   90.00
_cell.angle_beta   90.00
_cell.angle_gamma   90.00
#
_symmetry.space_group_name_H-M   'P 1'
#
loop_
_entity.id
_entity.type
_entity.pdbx_description
1 polymer ?
#
loop_
_entity_poly.entity_id
_entity_poly.type
_entity_poly.pdbx_seq_one_letter_code
_entity_poly.pdbx_strand_id
1 'polypeptide(L)'
;MKEKLKFIIFGILGGLASGLLGIGGGLVFVPLLTNYAEYSQKEAHATSLGAIIPAGIAGALIYNVNGLNNLADSIYLALGGILGAQIGSRAMYKFSNKWLRKAFGVFLLLMSIRMVLK
;
A
#
# COMPACT_ATOMS: atom_id res chain seq x y z
N MET A 1 20.72 12.29 -8.96
CA MET A 1 21.05 10.84 -8.93
C MET A 1 20.71 10.18 -7.59
N LYS A 2 21.04 10.80 -6.44
CA LYS A 2 20.70 10.29 -5.09
C LYS A 2 19.20 10.07 -4.85
N GLU A 3 18.35 10.99 -5.30
CA GLU A 3 16.88 10.86 -5.15
C GLU A 3 16.29 9.67 -5.91
N LYS A 4 16.73 9.41 -7.15
CA LYS A 4 16.27 8.25 -7.93
C LYS A 4 16.64 6.93 -7.23
N LEU A 5 17.84 6.87 -6.64
CA LEU A 5 18.29 5.70 -5.90
C LEU A 5 17.43 5.44 -4.65
N LYS A 6 17.01 6.49 -3.92
CA LYS A 6 16.09 6.36 -2.78
C LYS A 6 14.77 5.69 -3.19
N PHE A 7 14.15 6.16 -4.27
CA PHE A 7 12.88 5.58 -4.74
C PHE A 7 13.01 4.15 -5.24
N ILE A 8 14.13 3.79 -5.87
CA ILE A 8 14.42 2.38 -6.23
C ILE A 8 14.50 1.52 -4.97
N ILE A 9 15.21 1.97 -3.94
CA ILE A 9 15.32 1.26 -2.65
C ILE A 9 13.93 1.13 -2.01
N PHE A 10 13.13 2.19 -1.99
CA PHE A 10 11.77 2.14 -1.46
C PHE A 10 10.91 1.13 -2.21
N GLY A 11 11.00 1.11 -3.54
CA GLY A 11 10.34 0.13 -4.41
C GLY A 11 10.72 -1.31 -4.07
N ILE A 12 12.02 -1.58 -3.89
CA ILE A 12 12.51 -2.91 -3.52
C ILE A 12 11.98 -3.32 -2.13
N LEU A 13 12.16 -2.45 -1.13
CA LEU A 13 11.71 -2.74 0.24
C LEU A 13 10.20 -2.93 0.32
N GLY A 14 9.42 -2.03 -0.30
CA GLY A 14 7.97 -2.10 -0.32
C GLY A 14 7.45 -3.31 -1.10
N GLY A 15 8.08 -3.66 -2.23
CA GLY A 15 7.75 -4.85 -3.01
C GLY A 15 8.02 -6.14 -2.26
N LEU A 16 9.21 -6.27 -1.65
CA LEU A 16 9.56 -7.42 -0.81
C LEU A 16 8.60 -7.56 0.38
N ALA A 17 8.34 -6.48 1.10
CA ALA A 17 7.40 -6.50 2.22
C ALA A 17 5.97 -6.85 1.77
N SER A 18 5.53 -6.34 0.62
CA SER A 18 4.24 -6.66 0.04
C SER A 18 4.11 -8.15 -0.28
N GLY A 19 5.13 -8.74 -0.92
CA GLY A 19 5.13 -10.15 -1.31
C GLY A 19 5.27 -11.11 -0.12
N LEU A 20 6.17 -10.80 0.82
CA LEU A 20 6.46 -11.68 1.97
C LEU A 20 5.35 -11.64 3.03
N LEU A 21 4.78 -10.45 3.28
CA LEU A 21 3.83 -10.26 4.38
C LEU A 21 2.38 -10.20 3.90
N GLY A 22 2.14 -10.10 2.58
CA GLY A 22 0.79 -9.99 2.02
C GLY A 22 0.06 -8.69 2.39
N ILE A 23 0.78 -7.70 2.92
CA ILE A 23 0.22 -6.45 3.45
C ILE A 23 0.01 -5.35 2.39
N GLY A 24 0.33 -5.64 1.12
CA GLY A 24 0.15 -4.69 0.02
C GLY A 24 1.11 -3.50 0.07
N GLY A 25 2.26 -3.57 0.74
CA GLY A 25 3.35 -2.58 0.69
C GLY A 25 3.08 -1.20 1.32
N GLY A 26 1.82 -0.80 1.52
CA GLY A 26 1.46 0.54 2.03
C GLY A 26 1.96 0.84 3.45
N LEU A 27 2.06 -0.20 4.29
CA LEU A 27 2.69 -0.12 5.62
C LEU A 27 4.17 0.30 5.54
N VAL A 28 4.84 0.02 4.43
CA VAL A 28 6.26 0.34 4.20
C VAL A 28 6.40 1.62 3.38
N PHE A 29 5.64 1.79 2.30
CA PHE A 29 5.74 2.96 1.43
C PHE A 29 5.38 4.26 2.13
N VAL A 30 4.30 4.30 2.93
CA VAL A 30 3.85 5.54 3.56
C VAL A 30 4.90 6.11 4.53
N PRO A 31 5.45 5.35 5.50
CA PRO A 31 6.54 5.85 6.36
C PRO A 31 7.79 6.26 5.59
N LEU A 32 8.17 5.50 4.56
CA LEU A 32 9.34 5.83 3.74
C LEU A 32 9.16 7.17 3.03
N LEU A 33 7.99 7.39 2.41
CA LEU A 33 7.69 8.63 1.70
C LEU A 33 7.55 9.83 2.64
N THR A 34 6.90 9.67 3.80
CA THR A 34 6.74 10.81 4.73
C THR A 34 8.02 11.17 5.48
N ASN A 35 8.80 10.17 5.91
CA ASN A 35 9.94 10.41 6.79
C ASN A 35 11.26 10.62 6.02
N TYR A 36 11.40 10.03 4.83
CA TYR A 36 12.65 10.05 4.07
C TYR A 36 12.56 10.76 2.71
N ALA A 37 11.35 11.00 2.19
CA ALA A 37 11.13 11.83 1.00
C ALA A 37 10.38 13.14 1.31
N GLU A 38 10.05 13.40 2.58
CA GLU A 38 9.39 14.63 3.05
C GLU A 38 8.02 14.91 2.41
N TYR A 39 7.34 13.86 1.93
CA TYR A 39 6.00 13.99 1.35
C TYR A 39 4.99 14.30 2.45
N SER A 40 4.00 15.13 2.14
CA SER A 40 2.84 15.28 3.02
C SER A 40 2.10 13.96 3.16
N GLN A 41 1.31 13.80 4.22
CA GLN A 41 0.61 12.53 4.43
C GLN A 41 -0.33 12.16 3.27
N LYS A 42 -1.00 13.17 2.69
CA LYS A 42 -1.87 12.95 1.52
C LYS A 42 -1.09 12.47 0.30
N GLU A 43 0.06 13.09 0.01
CA GLU A 43 0.91 12.71 -1.12
C GLU A 43 1.49 11.31 -0.93
N ALA A 44 2.01 11.01 0.27
CA ALA A 44 2.55 9.70 0.58
C ALA A 44 1.52 8.58 0.41
N HIS A 45 0.28 8.78 0.89
CA HIS A 45 -0.80 7.79 0.70
C HIS A 45 -1.18 7.64 -0.78
N ALA A 46 -1.31 8.73 -1.53
CA ALA A 46 -1.65 8.69 -2.94
C ALA A 46 -0.57 7.98 -3.77
N THR A 47 0.70 8.34 -3.56
CA THR A 47 1.85 7.71 -4.24
C THR A 47 1.99 6.25 -3.84
N SER A 48 1.81 5.91 -2.56
CA SER A 48 1.80 4.53 -2.10
C SER A 48 0.73 3.71 -2.81
N LEU A 49 -0.48 4.23 -2.97
CA LEU A 49 -1.56 3.52 -3.64
C LEU A 49 -1.21 3.22 -5.11
N GLY A 50 -0.56 4.18 -5.79
CA GLY A 50 -0.05 3.99 -7.14
C GLY A 50 1.02 2.91 -7.23
N ALA A 51 1.92 2.83 -6.24
CA ALA A 51 2.96 1.81 -6.18
C ALA A 51 2.43 0.38 -5.97
N ILE A 52 1.21 0.23 -5.42
CA ILE A 52 0.57 -1.07 -5.21
C ILE A 52 0.06 -1.68 -6.52
N ILE A 53 -0.31 -0.86 -7.50
CA ILE A 53 -0.86 -1.32 -8.79
C ILE A 53 0.07 -2.33 -9.49
N PRO A 54 1.35 -2.02 -9.77
CA PRO A 54 2.25 -2.98 -10.42
C PRO A 54 2.50 -4.22 -9.57
N ALA A 55 2.55 -4.10 -8.24
CA ALA A 55 2.69 -5.24 -7.34
C ALA A 55 1.46 -6.18 -7.38
N GLY A 56 0.25 -5.61 -7.43
CA GLY A 56 -1.00 -6.34 -7.58
C GLY A 56 -1.10 -7.05 -8.93
N ILE A 57 -0.69 -6.39 -10.02
CA ILE A 57 -0.61 -7.00 -11.35
C ILE A 57 0.37 -8.18 -11.35
N ALA A 58 1.56 -7.99 -10.80
CA ALA A 58 2.56 -9.06 -10.69
C ALA A 58 2.01 -10.25 -9.89
N GLY A 59 1.37 -9.99 -8.75
CA GLY A 59 0.70 -11.02 -7.96
C GLY A 59 -0.36 -11.77 -8.76
N ALA A 60 -1.29 -11.05 -9.40
CA ALA A 60 -2.37 -11.63 -10.19
C ALA A 60 -1.83 -12.52 -11.33
N LEU A 61 -0.78 -12.08 -12.03
CA LEU A 61 -0.12 -12.87 -13.08
C LEU A 61 0.49 -14.15 -12.51
N ILE A 62 1.22 -14.07 -11.39
CA ILE A 62 1.82 -15.23 -10.75
C ILE A 62 0.75 -16.24 -10.31
N TYR A 63 -0.32 -15.79 -9.67
CA TYR A 63 -1.41 -16.67 -9.25
C TYR A 63 -2.16 -17.30 -10.43
N ASN A 64 -2.31 -16.57 -11.54
CA ASN A 64 -2.93 -17.08 -12.76
C ASN A 64 -2.08 -18.18 -13.40
N VAL A 65 -0.78 -17.96 -13.60
CA VAL A 65 0.14 -18.93 -14.20
C VAL A 65 0.24 -20.22 -13.37
N ASN A 66 0.12 -20.12 -12.05
CA ASN A 66 0.12 -21.29 -11.16
C ASN A 66 -1.24 -22.01 -11.04
N GLY A 67 -2.27 -21.57 -11.77
CA GLY A 67 -3.61 -22.18 -11.73
C GLY A 67 -4.35 -21.97 -10.40
N LEU A 68 -3.89 -21.05 -9.55
CA LEU A 68 -4.45 -20.74 -8.23
C LEU A 68 -5.48 -19.60 -8.28
N ASN A 69 -5.90 -19.23 -9.48
CA ASN A 69 -6.81 -18.13 -9.76
C ASN A 69 -8.26 -18.63 -9.75
N ASN A 70 -9.08 -18.09 -8.84
CA ASN A 70 -10.53 -18.04 -9.03
C ASN A 70 -10.91 -16.68 -9.63
N LEU A 71 -11.40 -16.70 -10.87
CA LEU A 71 -11.69 -15.49 -11.63
C LEU A 71 -12.83 -14.67 -10.99
N ALA A 72 -13.82 -15.36 -10.41
CA ALA A 72 -14.93 -14.70 -9.73
C ALA A 72 -14.43 -13.92 -8.51
N ASP A 73 -13.67 -14.56 -7.64
CA ASP A 73 -13.10 -13.94 -6.43
C ASP A 73 -12.18 -12.76 -6.80
N SER A 74 -11.37 -12.93 -7.84
CA SER A 74 -10.48 -11.89 -8.36
C SER A 74 -11.24 -10.64 -8.82
N ILE A 75 -12.37 -10.82 -9.51
CA ILE A 75 -13.23 -9.72 -9.96
C ILE A 75 -13.88 -9.02 -8.75
N TYR A 76 -14.42 -9.77 -7.79
CA TYR A 76 -15.02 -9.17 -6.60
C TYR A 76 -14.00 -8.38 -5.78
N LEU A 77 -12.78 -8.92 -5.61
CA LEU A 77 -11.68 -8.22 -4.95
C LEU A 77 -11.23 -6.98 -5.72
N ALA A 78 -11.13 -7.04 -7.05
CA ALA A 78 -10.78 -5.89 -7.87
C ALA A 78 -11.83 -4.78 -7.77
N LEU A 79 -13.11 -5.13 -7.88
CA LEU A 79 -14.22 -4.16 -7.75
C LEU A 79 -14.25 -3.53 -6.36
N GLY A 80 -14.16 -4.35 -5.30
CA GLY A 80 -14.10 -3.87 -3.93
C GLY A 80 -12.90 -2.95 -3.69
N GLY A 81 -11.74 -3.33 -4.20
CA GLY A 81 -10.50 -2.54 -4.13
C GLY A 81 -10.62 -1.21 -4.86
N ILE A 82 -11.17 -1.19 -6.08
CA ILE A 82 -11.38 0.03 -6.87
C ILE A 82 -12.37 0.95 -6.15
N LEU A 83 -13.53 0.45 -5.73
CA LEU A 83 -14.54 1.26 -5.04
C LEU A 83 -14.00 1.80 -3.72
N GLY A 84 -13.34 0.95 -2.93
CA GLY A 84 -12.71 1.34 -1.66
C GLY A 84 -11.62 2.40 -1.87
N ALA A 85 -10.76 2.25 -2.87
CA ALA A 85 -9.73 3.22 -3.22
C ALA A 85 -10.32 4.57 -3.64
N GLN A 86 -11.38 4.56 -4.46
CA GLN A 86 -12.05 5.79 -4.90
C GLN A 86 -12.75 6.51 -3.75
N ILE A 87 -13.46 5.78 -2.90
CA ILE A 87 -14.16 6.34 -1.73
C ILE A 87 -13.13 6.86 -0.71
N GLY A 88 -12.12 6.07 -0.40
CA GLY A 88 -11.08 6.40 0.58
C GLY A 88 -10.24 7.61 0.15
N SER A 89 -9.80 7.66 -1.11
CA SER A 89 -9.04 8.81 -1.64
C SER A 89 -9.85 10.10 -1.61
N ARG A 90 -11.14 10.06 -1.97
CA ARG A 90 -12.04 11.22 -1.86
C ARG A 90 -12.27 11.65 -0.42
N ALA A 91 -12.48 10.71 0.49
CA ALA A 91 -12.65 10.99 1.92
C ALA A 91 -11.40 11.64 2.52
N MET A 92 -10.20 11.25 2.07
CA MET A 92 -8.92 11.77 2.55
C MET A 92 -8.80 13.30 2.41
N TYR A 93 -9.43 13.90 1.41
CA TYR A 93 -9.40 15.37 1.24
C TYR A 93 -10.09 16.12 2.38
N LYS A 94 -11.09 15.52 3.04
CA LYS A 94 -11.84 16.12 4.16
C LYS A 94 -11.03 16.17 5.46
N PHE A 95 -9.94 15.40 5.56
CA PHE A 95 -9.13 15.33 6.77
C PHE A 95 -7.85 16.16 6.66
N SER A 96 -7.37 16.66 7.81
CA SER A 96 -6.08 17.32 7.90
C SER A 96 -4.92 16.32 7.95
N ASN A 97 -3.72 16.73 7.53
CA ASN A 97 -2.53 15.87 7.58
C ASN A 97 -2.22 15.34 8.98
N LYS A 98 -2.54 16.11 10.04
CA LYS A 98 -2.37 15.69 11.44
C LYS A 98 -3.30 14.51 11.79
N TRP A 99 -4.56 14.57 11.35
CA TRP A 99 -5.52 13.50 11.56
C TRP A 99 -5.14 12.24 10.80
N LEU A 100 -4.76 12.38 9.53
CA LEU A 100 -4.28 11.25 8.72
C LEU A 100 -3.06 10.57 9.33
N ARG A 101 -2.09 11.36 9.82
CA ARG A 101 -0.91 10.82 10.52
C ARG A 101 -1.28 10.04 11.77
N LYS A 102 -2.20 10.55 12.60
CA LYS A 102 -2.66 9.85 13.82
C LYS A 102 -3.40 8.57 13.46
N ALA A 103 -4.35 8.63 12.53
CA ALA A 103 -5.12 7.47 12.09
C ALA A 103 -4.20 6.38 11.51
N PHE A 104 -3.24 6.76 10.67
CA PHE A 104 -2.25 5.84 10.13
C PHE A 104 -1.36 5.24 11.23
N GLY A 105 -0.94 6.04 12.22
CA GLY A 105 -0.18 5.55 13.37
C GLY A 105 -0.94 4.51 14.20
N VAL A 106 -2.24 4.72 14.45
CA VAL A 106 -3.10 3.72 15.11
C VAL A 106 -3.23 2.47 14.25
N PHE A 107 -3.43 2.63 12.94
CA PHE A 107 -3.47 1.51 12.01
C PHE A 107 -2.18 0.68 12.00
N LEU A 108 -1.01 1.34 12.00
CA LEU A 108 0.29 0.67 12.13
C LEU A 108 0.36 -0.16 13.42
N LEU A 109 -0.01 0.40 14.56
CA LEU A 109 -0.01 -0.32 15.85
C LEU A 109 -0.92 -1.55 15.82
N LEU A 110 -2.13 -1.42 15.27
CA LEU A 110 -3.06 -2.54 15.13
C LEU A 110 -2.50 -3.63 14.22
N MET A 111 -1.85 -3.27 13.12
CA MET A 111 -1.20 -4.21 12.22
C MET A 111 0.01 -4.89 12.86
N SER A 112 0.84 -4.15 13.59
CA SER A 112 1.96 -4.72 14.35
C SER A 112 1.47 -5.75 15.38
N ILE A 113 0.42 -5.42 16.14
CA ILE A 113 -0.18 -6.37 17.10
C ILE A 113 -0.70 -7.61 16.38
N ARG A 114 -1.43 -7.43 15.27
CA ARG A 114 -1.96 -8.55 14.47
C ARG A 114 -0.86 -9.44 13.92
N MET A 115 0.29 -8.90 13.52
CA MET A 115 1.43 -9.68 13.03
C MET A 115 2.17 -10.45 14.12
N VAL A 116 2.13 -10.00 15.39
CA VAL A 116 2.78 -10.68 16.51
C VAL A 116 1.88 -11.77 17.10
N LEU A 117 0.56 -11.54 17.13
CA LEU A 117 -0.41 -12.46 17.72
C LEU A 117 -0.91 -13.55 16.76
N LYS A 118 -0.55 -13.49 15.48
CA LYS A 118 -1.02 -14.41 14.43
C LYS A 118 0.16 -15.10 13.76
#